data_AF-A0A5D2MB08-F1
#
_entry.id   AF-A0A5D2MB08-F1
#
_cell.length_a   1.000
_cell.length_b   1.000
_cell.length_c   1.000
_cell.angle_alpha   90.00
_cell.angle_beta   90.00
_cell.angle_gamma   90.00
#
_symmetry.space_group_name_H-M   'P 1'
#
loop_
_entity.id
_entity.type
_entity.pdbx_description
1 polymer ?
#
loop_
_entity_poly.entity_id
_entity_poly.type
_entity_poly.pdbx_seq_one_letter_code
_entity_poly.pdbx_strand_id
1 'polypeptide(L)'
;MHAKNRVPNSGQSTPSPPASPLRSPRYRPGRKSGRCSPFQPGRTIAHRFSCLLLSVLLRRQRIFLFAPLIYISGMLLYMGTASVDIIPVVKHRPSPGSVYRSPQVYEKLKIYMNADNSSADAILTVWKNSYKGGQWRPCVNKSYEGLPESNGYIYVEANGGLNQQRTSICNAVAVAGYLNATLLIPNFHFHSIWRDPSKFKDIYDEEYFISTLKNDVRVVDKIPEYIMERFDHNLTNVYNFRIKAWSSIRYYRDVVLPKLLEEKVIRISPFANRLSFDAPAAVQRLRCLANYEALRFSSPILSLGETLVARMKERSANSGGKYLSVHLRFEEDMVAFSCCVFDGGELEKEDMKKARERGWKGKFTKPGRVIRPGAIRINGKCPLTPLEVGLMLRGMGFDNNTYIFLASGKIYNSEKTMAPLLEMFPNLQTKEMLASEEELVPYKRFSSRMAAIDYTVCLHSEVFVTTQGGNFPHFLMGHRRYLYSGHSKTIRPDKRRWRTFKRQMLNMRSHSDTKGFELKRPNDSIYTFPCPDCMCRTNKSEAARSSSAT
;
A
#
# COMPACT_ATOMS: atom_id res chain seq x y z
N MET A 1 48.26 12.33 -1.80
CA MET A 1 47.48 13.54 -1.44
C MET A 1 46.02 13.13 -1.31
N HIS A 2 45.53 13.04 -0.07
CA HIS A 2 44.26 12.41 0.29
C HIS A 2 43.18 13.45 0.58
N ALA A 3 42.02 13.37 -0.08
CA ALA A 3 40.80 14.04 0.33
C ALA A 3 39.87 13.02 1.01
N LYS A 4 39.73 13.16 2.33
CA LYS A 4 38.87 12.32 3.18
C LYS A 4 37.44 12.88 3.23
N ASN A 5 36.49 11.98 3.03
CA ASN A 5 35.08 12.12 3.35
C ASN A 5 34.85 12.44 4.85
N ARG A 6 33.88 13.30 5.16
CA ARG A 6 33.30 13.46 6.51
C ARG A 6 31.79 13.25 6.45
N VAL A 7 31.35 12.17 7.08
CA VAL A 7 30.04 12.02 7.72
C VAL A 7 30.12 12.65 9.11
N PRO A 8 29.02 13.15 9.68
CA PRO A 8 28.76 12.74 11.06
C PRO A 8 27.30 12.38 11.34
N ASN A 9 27.21 11.64 12.44
CA ASN A 9 26.15 10.80 12.93
C ASN A 9 25.21 11.56 13.91
N SER A 10 24.09 10.91 14.20
CA SER A 10 23.10 11.11 15.26
C SER A 10 23.46 11.93 16.51
N GLY A 11 22.51 12.75 16.97
CA GLY A 11 22.45 13.28 18.34
C GLY A 11 21.01 13.27 18.89
N GLN A 12 20.76 12.42 19.88
CA GLN A 12 19.59 12.46 20.76
C GLN A 12 19.73 13.66 21.73
N SER A 13 18.64 14.37 22.00
CA SER A 13 18.58 15.34 23.09
C SER A 13 17.24 15.22 23.82
N THR A 14 17.30 14.64 25.02
CA THR A 14 16.33 14.76 26.10
C THR A 14 16.32 16.20 26.65
N PRO A 15 15.15 16.75 27.05
CA PRO A 15 15.13 17.97 27.86
C PRO A 15 15.11 17.64 29.37
N SER A 16 16.06 18.25 30.09
CA SER A 16 16.14 18.32 31.56
C SER A 16 15.09 19.29 32.15
N PRO A 17 14.74 19.17 33.46
CA PRO A 17 13.57 19.81 34.06
C PRO A 17 13.79 21.30 34.40
N PRO A 18 12.70 22.09 34.58
CA PRO A 18 12.80 23.51 34.93
C PRO A 18 13.24 23.74 36.38
N ALA A 19 13.96 24.86 36.58
CA ALA A 19 14.53 25.31 37.84
C ALA A 19 13.48 25.90 38.82
N SER A 20 13.78 25.74 40.11
CA SER A 20 13.00 26.21 41.26
C SER A 20 12.99 27.75 41.41
N PRO A 21 11.95 28.36 41.99
CA PRO A 21 11.87 29.81 42.15
C PRO A 21 12.75 30.36 43.28
N LEU A 22 13.30 31.55 43.01
CA LEU A 22 14.22 32.32 43.84
C LEU A 22 13.54 32.93 45.09
N ARG A 23 14.29 32.92 46.20
CA ARG A 23 13.96 33.53 47.50
C ARG A 23 13.95 35.05 47.45
N SER A 24 13.04 35.64 48.22
CA SER A 24 12.89 37.07 48.50
C SER A 24 14.02 37.64 49.40
N PRO A 25 14.26 38.97 49.39
CA PRO A 25 15.43 39.56 50.04
C PRO A 25 15.22 39.86 51.54
N ARG A 26 16.29 39.64 52.31
CA ARG A 26 16.46 40.01 53.72
C ARG A 26 16.47 41.53 53.92
N TYR A 27 15.61 42.02 54.81
CA TYR A 27 15.74 43.33 55.45
C TYR A 27 16.68 43.25 56.67
N ARG A 28 17.62 44.21 56.78
CA ARG A 28 18.52 44.42 57.93
C ARG A 28 17.83 45.29 59.01
N PRO A 29 18.10 45.07 60.31
CA PRO A 29 17.54 45.89 61.38
C PRO A 29 18.45 47.08 61.73
N GLY A 30 17.87 48.28 61.82
CA GLY A 30 18.47 49.48 62.40
C GLY A 30 17.92 49.73 63.81
N ARG A 31 18.82 49.87 64.78
CA ARG A 31 18.56 50.08 66.20
C ARG A 31 18.63 51.58 66.51
N LYS A 32 17.58 52.18 67.10
CA LYS A 32 17.72 53.40 67.92
C LYS A 32 16.80 53.33 69.14
N SER A 33 17.39 53.77 70.25
CA SER A 33 16.96 53.70 71.64
C SER A 33 16.23 54.97 72.12
N GLY A 34 15.35 54.82 73.11
CA GLY A 34 14.88 55.90 74.00
C GLY A 34 13.69 55.39 74.84
N ARG A 35 13.94 54.70 75.95
CA ARG A 35 13.96 55.15 77.37
C ARG A 35 12.60 55.63 77.93
N CYS A 36 12.17 54.93 78.98
CA CYS A 36 10.93 55.02 79.76
C CYS A 36 10.79 56.29 80.62
N SER A 37 9.55 56.60 81.02
CA SER A 37 9.18 56.78 82.44
C SER A 37 7.65 56.66 82.67
N PRO A 38 7.19 56.36 83.91
CA PRO A 38 5.85 55.82 84.24
C PRO A 38 4.97 56.81 85.01
N PHE A 39 3.63 56.65 85.00
CA PHE A 39 2.70 56.87 86.13
C PHE A 39 1.24 56.57 85.70
N GLN A 40 0.52 55.79 86.53
CA GLN A 40 -0.93 55.47 86.50
C GLN A 40 -1.76 56.61 87.16
N PRO A 41 -3.13 56.69 87.15
CA PRO A 41 -4.09 55.58 87.28
C PRO A 41 -5.49 55.70 86.62
N GLY A 42 -6.27 54.60 86.68
CA GLY A 42 -7.74 54.61 86.49
C GLY A 42 -8.33 53.37 85.78
N ARG A 43 -8.33 52.19 86.43
CA ARG A 43 -8.94 50.96 85.87
C ARG A 43 -10.46 50.94 86.10
N THR A 44 -11.20 51.02 84.99
CA THR A 44 -12.67 51.05 84.92
C THR A 44 -13.29 49.64 84.78
N ILE A 45 -14.60 49.58 85.09
CA ILE A 45 -15.50 48.40 85.12
C ILE A 45 -15.39 47.49 83.88
N ALA A 46 -14.99 48.04 82.73
CA ALA A 46 -14.77 47.29 81.48
C ALA A 46 -13.69 46.19 81.59
N HIS A 47 -12.68 46.36 82.44
CA HIS A 47 -11.63 45.35 82.63
C HIS A 47 -12.11 44.14 83.45
N ARG A 48 -13.15 44.30 84.29
CA ARG A 48 -13.79 43.20 85.02
C ARG A 48 -14.73 42.39 84.12
N PHE A 49 -15.44 43.04 83.21
CA PHE A 49 -16.26 42.36 82.19
C PHE A 49 -15.41 41.59 81.16
N SER A 50 -14.26 42.15 80.76
CA SER A 50 -13.37 41.51 79.79
C SER A 50 -12.77 40.20 80.33
N CYS A 51 -12.42 40.13 81.62
CA CYS A 51 -11.93 38.91 82.26
C CYS A 51 -13.03 37.84 82.44
N LEU A 52 -14.29 38.24 82.66
CA LEU A 52 -15.45 37.34 82.72
C LEU A 52 -15.83 36.78 81.33
N LEU A 53 -15.74 37.59 80.29
CA LEU A 53 -15.98 37.15 78.91
C LEU A 53 -14.90 36.15 78.45
N LEU A 54 -13.63 36.41 78.80
CA LEU A 54 -12.52 35.52 78.49
C LEU A 54 -12.63 34.16 79.20
N SER A 55 -13.12 34.13 80.46
CA SER A 55 -13.29 32.89 81.21
C SER A 55 -14.46 32.04 80.71
N VAL A 56 -15.52 32.66 80.17
CA VAL A 56 -16.65 31.97 79.51
C VAL A 56 -16.24 31.42 78.13
N LEU A 57 -15.44 32.18 77.36
CA LEU A 57 -14.93 31.75 76.05
C LEU A 57 -13.93 30.58 76.16
N LEU A 58 -13.10 30.55 77.21
CA LEU A 58 -12.20 29.43 77.48
C LEU A 58 -12.93 28.14 77.91
N ARG A 59 -14.14 28.25 78.49
CA ARG A 59 -14.95 27.09 78.93
C ARG A 59 -15.65 26.33 77.79
N ARG A 60 -15.66 26.86 76.56
CA ARG A 60 -16.31 26.27 75.37
C ARG A 60 -15.33 25.87 74.24
N GLN A 61 -14.06 25.66 74.56
CA GLN A 61 -13.03 25.25 73.58
C GLN A 61 -13.27 23.89 72.90
N ARG A 62 -14.15 23.03 73.42
CA ARG A 62 -14.47 21.75 72.75
C ARG A 62 -15.33 21.90 71.50
N ILE A 63 -16.14 22.97 71.38
CA ILE A 63 -17.05 23.15 70.22
C ILE A 63 -16.29 23.66 69.00
N PHE A 64 -15.26 24.48 69.18
CA PHE A 64 -14.42 24.98 68.08
C PHE A 64 -13.45 23.93 67.50
N LEU A 65 -13.18 22.84 68.22
CA LEU A 65 -12.39 21.72 67.68
C LEU A 65 -13.15 20.92 66.60
N PHE A 66 -14.49 20.90 66.66
CA PHE A 66 -15.31 20.15 65.70
C PHE A 66 -15.84 21.01 64.54
N ALA A 67 -15.78 22.33 64.63
CA ALA A 67 -16.22 23.22 63.55
C ALA A 67 -15.50 22.98 62.20
N PRO A 68 -14.18 22.74 62.15
CA PRO A 68 -13.50 22.39 60.89
C PRO A 68 -13.94 21.03 60.35
N LEU A 69 -14.20 20.05 61.22
CA LEU A 69 -14.64 18.71 60.82
C LEU A 69 -16.07 18.72 60.26
N ILE A 70 -16.97 19.50 60.87
CA ILE A 70 -18.33 19.71 60.38
C ILE A 70 -18.32 20.47 59.05
N TYR A 71 -17.46 21.48 58.91
CA TYR A 71 -17.28 22.21 57.65
C TYR A 71 -16.74 21.30 56.53
N ILE A 72 -15.73 20.47 56.82
CA ILE A 72 -15.17 19.51 55.85
C ILE A 72 -16.21 18.43 55.49
N SER A 73 -16.96 17.91 56.47
CA SER A 73 -18.03 16.93 56.22
C SER A 73 -19.16 17.53 55.37
N GLY A 74 -19.57 18.77 55.67
CA GLY A 74 -20.53 19.51 54.86
C GLY A 74 -20.04 19.80 53.44
N MET A 75 -18.75 20.14 53.28
CA MET A 75 -18.13 20.34 51.97
C MET A 75 -18.00 19.03 51.18
N LEU A 76 -17.69 17.91 51.83
CA LEU A 76 -17.64 16.60 51.17
C LEU A 76 -19.03 16.12 50.75
N LEU A 77 -20.08 16.36 51.56
CA LEU A 77 -21.47 16.11 51.18
C LEU A 77 -21.94 17.03 50.05
N TYR A 78 -21.53 18.31 50.06
CA TYR A 78 -21.81 19.26 48.99
C TYR A 78 -21.11 18.87 47.67
N MET A 79 -19.84 18.46 47.73
CA MET A 79 -19.09 17.96 46.57
C MET A 79 -19.56 16.56 46.11
N GLY A 80 -20.18 15.77 47.00
CA GLY A 80 -20.79 14.48 46.68
C GLY A 80 -22.20 14.56 46.09
N THR A 81 -22.87 15.72 46.21
CA THR A 81 -24.23 15.96 45.67
C THR A 81 -24.24 16.91 44.48
N ALA A 82 -23.20 17.73 44.30
CA ALA A 82 -22.97 18.49 43.07
C ALA A 82 -22.20 17.64 42.06
N SER A 83 -22.91 16.95 41.16
CA SER A 83 -22.31 16.44 39.93
C SER A 83 -21.80 17.64 39.10
N VAL A 84 -20.49 17.91 39.17
CA VAL A 84 -19.82 18.86 38.29
C VAL A 84 -19.63 18.21 36.91
N ASP A 85 -20.75 17.90 36.26
CA ASP A 85 -20.83 17.46 34.85
C ASP A 85 -21.16 18.64 33.93
N ILE A 86 -20.51 19.78 34.16
CA ILE A 86 -20.44 20.86 33.16
C ILE A 86 -18.98 21.14 32.87
N ILE A 87 -18.29 20.12 32.36
CA ILE A 87 -17.16 20.36 31.47
C ILE A 87 -17.76 21.00 30.21
N PRO A 88 -17.33 22.20 29.76
CA PRO A 88 -17.74 22.68 28.46
C PRO A 88 -17.24 21.63 27.46
N VAL A 89 -18.17 20.87 26.87
CA VAL A 89 -17.86 19.96 25.77
C VAL A 89 -17.39 20.86 24.63
N VAL A 90 -16.08 21.09 24.54
CA VAL A 90 -15.45 21.64 23.35
C VAL A 90 -15.70 20.60 22.27
N LYS A 91 -16.81 20.75 21.55
CA LYS A 91 -17.09 19.99 20.33
C LYS A 91 -16.05 20.42 19.32
N HIS A 92 -14.87 19.82 19.38
CA HIS A 92 -13.84 20.01 18.37
C HIS A 92 -14.46 19.60 17.03
N ARG A 93 -14.68 20.61 16.17
CA ARG A 93 -15.14 20.36 14.81
C ARG A 93 -14.09 19.47 14.14
N PRO A 94 -14.47 18.29 13.62
CA PRO A 94 -13.50 17.42 12.98
C PRO A 94 -12.86 18.15 11.81
N SER A 95 -11.53 18.02 11.67
CA SER A 95 -10.78 18.66 10.60
C SER A 95 -11.38 18.32 9.24
N PRO A 96 -11.48 19.26 8.27
CA PRO A 96 -12.01 18.97 6.95
C PRO A 96 -11.31 17.76 6.30
N GLY A 97 -12.08 16.79 5.81
CA GLY A 97 -11.56 15.55 5.22
C GLY A 97 -11.20 14.44 6.22
N SER A 98 -11.27 14.68 7.54
CA SER A 98 -11.00 13.63 8.55
C SER A 98 -12.12 12.61 8.68
N VAL A 99 -13.35 12.95 8.28
CA VAL A 99 -14.53 12.09 8.40
C VAL A 99 -14.99 11.65 7.02
N TYR A 100 -15.39 10.39 6.90
CA TYR A 100 -16.05 9.89 5.70
C TYR A 100 -17.43 10.53 5.57
N ARG A 101 -17.62 11.30 4.48
CA ARG A 101 -18.87 12.04 4.19
C ARG A 101 -19.34 11.84 2.74
N SER A 102 -18.81 10.83 2.09
CA SER A 102 -19.02 10.60 0.65
C SER A 102 -20.50 10.32 0.32
N PRO A 103 -21.30 9.62 1.16
CA PRO A 103 -22.74 9.48 0.92
C PRO A 103 -23.49 10.81 0.90
N GLN A 104 -23.20 11.73 1.84
CA GLN A 104 -23.86 13.04 1.85
C GLN A 104 -23.42 13.91 0.66
N VAL A 105 -22.19 13.73 0.18
CA VAL A 105 -21.71 14.40 -1.04
C VAL A 105 -22.39 13.82 -2.27
N TYR A 106 -22.58 12.50 -2.32
CA TYR A 106 -23.27 11.81 -3.40
C TYR A 106 -24.70 12.30 -3.57
N GLU A 107 -25.51 12.30 -2.51
CA GLU A 107 -26.90 12.77 -2.57
C GLU A 107 -27.01 14.21 -3.08
N LYS A 108 -26.09 15.09 -2.65
CA LYS A 108 -26.05 16.49 -3.12
C LYS A 108 -25.67 16.62 -4.58
N LEU A 109 -24.77 15.77 -5.08
CA LEU A 109 -24.26 15.83 -6.45
C LEU A 109 -25.11 15.03 -7.43
N LYS A 110 -25.92 14.09 -6.95
CA LYS A 110 -26.71 13.16 -7.76
C LYS A 110 -27.57 13.84 -8.82
N ILE A 111 -28.33 14.87 -8.43
CA ILE A 111 -29.18 15.64 -9.36
C ILE A 111 -28.35 16.30 -10.45
N TYR A 112 -27.24 16.94 -10.07
CA TYR A 112 -26.34 17.59 -11.03
C TYR A 112 -25.69 16.57 -11.96
N MET A 113 -25.26 15.41 -11.45
CA MET A 113 -24.65 14.36 -12.27
C MET A 113 -25.65 13.78 -13.27
N ASN A 114 -26.91 13.59 -12.88
CA ASN A 114 -27.95 13.06 -13.77
C ASN A 114 -28.41 14.08 -14.82
N ALA A 115 -28.39 15.37 -14.48
CA ALA A 115 -28.67 16.45 -15.41
C ALA A 115 -27.48 16.80 -16.33
N ASP A 116 -26.27 16.35 -15.97
CA ASP A 116 -25.04 16.62 -16.72
C ASP A 116 -25.01 15.80 -18.01
N ASN A 117 -25.63 16.37 -19.05
CA ASN A 117 -25.53 15.92 -20.44
C ASN A 117 -24.25 16.43 -21.13
N SER A 118 -23.18 16.78 -20.37
CA SER A 118 -21.92 17.26 -20.92
C SER A 118 -21.50 16.39 -22.11
N SER A 119 -21.56 17.04 -23.28
CA SER A 119 -21.52 16.52 -24.64
C SER A 119 -20.46 15.45 -24.88
N ALA A 120 -20.67 14.62 -25.91
CA ALA A 120 -19.71 13.67 -26.49
C ALA A 120 -18.24 14.18 -26.50
N ASP A 121 -18.02 15.48 -26.62
CA ASP A 121 -16.72 16.15 -26.59
C ASP A 121 -15.89 15.96 -25.29
N ALA A 122 -16.56 15.91 -24.12
CA ALA A 122 -15.89 15.65 -22.84
C ALA A 122 -15.42 14.19 -22.75
N ILE A 123 -16.23 13.25 -23.22
CA ILE A 123 -15.95 11.81 -23.29
C ILE A 123 -14.83 11.55 -24.31
N LEU A 124 -14.90 12.18 -25.50
CA LEU A 124 -13.85 12.12 -26.52
C LEU A 124 -12.50 12.55 -25.95
N THR A 125 -12.47 13.57 -25.10
CA THR A 125 -11.25 14.02 -24.43
C THR A 125 -10.70 13.00 -23.42
N VAL A 126 -11.57 12.24 -22.74
CA VAL A 126 -11.14 11.19 -21.80
C VAL A 126 -10.57 9.98 -22.54
N TRP A 127 -11.07 9.65 -23.73
CA TRP A 127 -10.51 8.59 -24.58
C TRP A 127 -9.35 9.06 -25.45
N LYS A 128 -9.15 10.37 -25.62
CA LYS A 128 -8.07 10.93 -26.43
C LYS A 128 -6.72 10.54 -25.83
N ASN A 129 -5.90 9.93 -26.68
CA ASN A 129 -4.50 9.69 -26.43
C ASN A 129 -3.70 10.84 -27.08
N SER A 130 -3.03 11.67 -26.28
CA SER A 130 -2.21 12.76 -26.80
C SER A 130 -0.80 12.30 -27.19
N TYR A 131 -0.42 11.08 -26.79
CA TYR A 131 0.83 10.47 -27.18
C TYR A 131 0.77 10.07 -28.66
N LYS A 132 1.51 10.80 -29.48
CA LYS A 132 1.84 10.38 -30.84
C LYS A 132 2.75 9.15 -30.71
N GLY A 133 2.16 7.97 -30.87
CA GLY A 133 2.79 6.66 -30.68
C GLY A 133 4.07 6.45 -31.52
N GLY A 134 4.71 5.30 -31.32
CA GLY A 134 5.78 4.82 -32.21
C GLY A 134 7.21 5.22 -31.84
N GLN A 135 7.46 5.87 -30.69
CA GLN A 135 8.84 6.11 -30.25
C GLN A 135 9.52 4.86 -29.71
N TRP A 136 8.77 3.95 -29.08
CA TRP A 136 9.31 2.74 -28.45
C TRP A 136 8.58 1.51 -28.97
N ARG A 137 9.34 0.43 -29.14
CA ARG A 137 8.80 -0.90 -29.42
C ARG A 137 9.36 -1.92 -28.42
N PRO A 138 8.60 -2.98 -28.08
CA PRO A 138 9.15 -4.18 -27.49
C PRO A 138 10.45 -4.59 -28.18
N CYS A 139 11.53 -4.68 -27.41
CA CYS A 139 12.76 -5.30 -27.87
C CYS A 139 13.43 -5.94 -26.66
N VAL A 140 13.52 -7.25 -26.67
CA VAL A 140 14.36 -7.96 -25.71
C VAL A 140 15.25 -8.84 -26.55
N ASN A 141 16.53 -8.48 -26.63
CA ASN A 141 17.50 -9.25 -27.39
C ASN A 141 17.59 -10.65 -26.77
N LYS A 142 17.20 -11.65 -27.56
CA LYS A 142 17.41 -13.06 -27.25
C LYS A 142 18.85 -13.42 -27.59
N SER A 143 19.47 -14.26 -26.77
CA SER A 143 20.74 -14.86 -27.15
C SER A 143 20.52 -15.90 -28.25
N TYR A 144 21.45 -15.99 -29.19
CA TYR A 144 21.50 -17.04 -30.21
C TYR A 144 22.70 -17.97 -30.02
N GLU A 145 23.57 -17.66 -29.05
CA GLU A 145 24.73 -18.46 -28.71
C GLU A 145 24.32 -19.62 -27.78
N GLY A 146 24.99 -20.76 -27.94
CA GLY A 146 24.83 -21.89 -27.04
C GLY A 146 25.29 -21.53 -25.62
N LEU A 147 24.55 -22.01 -24.62
CA LEU A 147 24.91 -21.78 -23.23
C LEU A 147 26.12 -22.65 -22.85
N PRO A 148 27.12 -22.11 -22.13
CA PRO A 148 28.24 -22.91 -21.61
C PRO A 148 27.77 -23.92 -20.56
N GLU A 149 28.67 -24.77 -20.07
CA GLU A 149 28.38 -25.75 -19.02
C GLU A 149 27.85 -25.08 -17.74
N SER A 150 26.98 -25.76 -16.99
CA SER A 150 26.37 -25.22 -15.78
C SER A 150 27.31 -25.14 -14.61
N ASN A 151 27.25 -24.02 -13.87
CA ASN A 151 27.86 -23.94 -12.54
C ASN A 151 27.11 -24.76 -11.47
N GLY A 152 25.84 -25.13 -11.72
CA GLY A 152 25.02 -25.94 -10.82
C GLY A 152 23.51 -25.75 -11.02
N TYR A 153 22.72 -26.18 -10.04
CA TYR A 153 21.25 -26.10 -10.04
C TYR A 153 20.77 -25.16 -8.92
N ILE A 154 19.90 -24.21 -9.27
CA ILE A 154 19.26 -23.31 -8.32
C ILE A 154 17.78 -23.67 -8.24
N TYR A 155 17.34 -24.06 -7.06
CA TYR A 155 15.93 -24.25 -6.73
C TYR A 155 15.41 -23.06 -5.91
N VAL A 156 14.33 -22.43 -6.36
CA VAL A 156 13.75 -21.25 -5.70
C VAL A 156 12.31 -21.50 -5.26
N GLU A 157 11.97 -20.95 -4.09
CA GLU A 157 10.59 -20.92 -3.62
C GLU A 157 10.02 -19.51 -3.73
N ALA A 158 9.15 -19.33 -4.73
CA ALA A 158 8.42 -18.09 -4.94
C ALA A 158 7.28 -17.99 -3.92
N ASN A 159 7.24 -16.87 -3.19
CA ASN A 159 6.32 -16.64 -2.09
C ASN A 159 5.36 -15.49 -2.40
N GLY A 160 4.17 -15.54 -1.79
CA GLY A 160 3.15 -14.50 -1.93
C GLY A 160 2.14 -14.80 -3.03
N GLY A 161 1.35 -13.80 -3.42
CA GLY A 161 0.31 -13.94 -4.45
C GLY A 161 0.89 -13.80 -5.87
N LEU A 162 0.04 -13.98 -6.89
CA LEU A 162 0.40 -14.00 -8.32
C LEU A 162 1.53 -13.03 -8.72
N ASN A 163 1.37 -11.73 -8.44
CA ASN A 163 2.33 -10.71 -8.87
C ASN A 163 3.63 -10.68 -8.02
N GLN A 164 3.58 -11.18 -6.78
CA GLN A 164 4.79 -11.38 -5.96
C GLN A 164 5.58 -12.60 -6.45
N GLN A 165 4.88 -13.66 -6.82
CA GLN A 165 5.47 -14.84 -7.45
C GLN A 165 6.12 -14.44 -8.79
N ARG A 166 5.42 -13.66 -9.64
CA ARG A 166 5.96 -13.10 -10.89
C ARG A 166 7.29 -12.38 -10.68
N THR A 167 7.37 -11.49 -9.68
CA THR A 167 8.64 -10.81 -9.32
C THR A 167 9.75 -11.80 -8.97
N SER A 168 9.41 -12.82 -8.18
CA SER A 168 10.35 -13.82 -7.69
C SER A 168 10.89 -14.68 -8.84
N ILE A 169 10.02 -15.09 -9.77
CA ILE A 169 10.39 -15.85 -10.97
C ILE A 169 11.35 -15.03 -11.84
N CYS A 170 10.99 -13.78 -12.18
CA CYS A 170 11.84 -12.93 -13.02
C CYS A 170 13.22 -12.68 -12.39
N ASN A 171 13.28 -12.50 -11.06
CA ASN A 171 14.55 -12.39 -10.35
C ASN A 171 15.34 -13.71 -10.35
N ALA A 172 14.67 -14.86 -10.28
CA ALA A 172 15.33 -16.17 -10.29
C ALA A 172 15.96 -16.45 -11.65
N VAL A 173 15.25 -16.15 -12.75
CA VAL A 173 15.80 -16.21 -14.12
C VAL A 173 17.03 -15.31 -14.24
N ALA A 174 16.93 -14.07 -13.75
CA ALA A 174 18.03 -13.12 -13.83
C ALA A 174 19.26 -13.56 -13.01
N VAL A 175 19.07 -14.13 -11.83
CA VAL A 175 20.16 -14.68 -11.00
C VAL A 175 20.77 -15.92 -11.66
N ALA A 176 19.95 -16.86 -12.13
CA ALA A 176 20.42 -18.08 -12.77
C ALA A 176 21.24 -17.78 -14.03
N GLY A 177 20.76 -16.89 -14.90
CA GLY A 177 21.52 -16.47 -16.08
C GLY A 177 22.80 -15.73 -15.72
N TYR A 178 22.78 -14.85 -14.71
CA TYR A 178 23.99 -14.15 -14.26
C TYR A 178 25.05 -15.08 -13.68
N LEU A 179 24.63 -16.14 -12.99
CA LEU A 179 25.51 -17.15 -12.40
C LEU A 179 25.83 -18.31 -13.34
N ASN A 180 25.35 -18.29 -14.59
CA ASN A 180 25.44 -19.41 -15.53
C ASN A 180 24.99 -20.75 -14.90
N ALA A 181 23.87 -20.70 -14.17
CA ALA A 181 23.29 -21.84 -13.45
C ALA A 181 22.03 -22.36 -14.17
N THR A 182 21.75 -23.65 -13.97
CA THR A 182 20.46 -24.24 -14.35
C THR A 182 19.41 -23.84 -13.31
N LEU A 183 18.33 -23.23 -13.75
CA LEU A 183 17.18 -22.90 -12.90
C LEU A 183 16.21 -24.08 -12.88
N LEU A 184 15.85 -24.56 -11.68
CA LEU A 184 14.68 -25.40 -11.54
C LEU A 184 13.42 -24.56 -11.67
N ILE A 185 12.37 -25.11 -12.29
CA ILE A 185 11.07 -24.45 -12.37
C ILE A 185 10.67 -23.94 -10.97
N PRO A 186 10.42 -22.62 -10.81
CA PRO A 186 10.14 -22.05 -9.50
C PRO A 186 8.94 -22.70 -8.83
N ASN A 187 9.14 -23.20 -7.61
CA ASN A 187 8.05 -23.79 -6.84
C ASN A 187 7.26 -22.70 -6.11
N PHE A 188 5.94 -22.83 -6.09
CA PHE A 188 5.05 -21.90 -5.39
C PHE A 188 4.80 -22.39 -3.98
N HIS A 189 5.24 -21.60 -3.01
CA HIS A 189 5.02 -21.93 -1.60
C HIS A 189 3.56 -21.64 -1.22
N PHE A 190 2.90 -22.64 -0.64
CA PHE A 190 1.53 -22.47 -0.13
C PHE A 190 1.54 -21.42 0.99
N HIS A 191 0.76 -20.36 0.81
CA HIS A 191 0.71 -19.26 1.75
C HIS A 191 -0.68 -19.15 2.39
N SER A 192 -0.74 -19.11 3.72
CA SER A 192 -1.99 -19.13 4.50
C SER A 192 -2.98 -18.00 4.19
N ILE A 193 -2.48 -16.86 3.71
CA ILE A 193 -3.27 -15.71 3.24
C ILE A 193 -3.95 -15.99 1.89
N TRP A 194 -3.21 -16.50 0.91
CA TRP A 194 -3.71 -16.69 -0.46
C TRP A 194 -4.47 -18.00 -0.64
N ARG A 195 -4.15 -19.00 0.21
CA ARG A 195 -4.73 -20.35 0.25
C ARG A 195 -4.83 -21.01 -1.12
N ASP A 196 -3.87 -20.73 -1.99
CA ASP A 196 -3.82 -21.20 -3.36
C ASP A 196 -2.73 -22.28 -3.48
N PRO A 197 -3.09 -23.56 -3.74
CA PRO A 197 -2.14 -24.64 -3.90
C PRO A 197 -1.60 -24.79 -5.33
N SER A 198 -1.95 -23.88 -6.25
CA SER A 198 -1.52 -23.92 -7.66
C SER A 198 0.00 -24.01 -7.78
N LYS A 199 0.44 -24.79 -8.76
CA LYS A 199 1.84 -24.96 -9.16
C LYS A 199 2.17 -24.03 -10.34
N PHE A 200 3.42 -24.08 -10.80
CA PHE A 200 3.88 -23.25 -11.92
C PHE A 200 3.01 -23.46 -13.18
N LYS A 201 2.91 -24.70 -13.67
CA LYS A 201 2.11 -25.09 -14.85
C LYS A 201 0.61 -24.76 -14.77
N ASP A 202 0.08 -24.63 -13.56
CA ASP A 202 -1.32 -24.29 -13.36
C ASP A 202 -1.62 -22.83 -13.72
N ILE A 203 -0.62 -21.95 -13.55
CA ILE A 203 -0.75 -20.50 -13.74
C ILE A 203 -0.05 -20.05 -15.02
N TYR A 204 1.11 -20.60 -15.33
CA TYR A 204 1.94 -20.22 -16.45
C TYR A 204 2.17 -21.38 -17.41
N ASP A 205 2.37 -21.07 -18.68
CA ASP A 205 2.74 -22.03 -19.71
C ASP A 205 4.20 -22.46 -19.51
N GLU A 206 4.38 -23.67 -19.00
CA GLU A 206 5.67 -24.22 -18.58
C GLU A 206 6.60 -24.50 -19.77
N GLU A 207 6.08 -25.12 -20.82
CA GLU A 207 6.84 -25.45 -22.03
C GLU A 207 7.27 -24.18 -22.78
N TYR A 208 6.35 -23.21 -22.87
CA TYR A 208 6.65 -21.91 -23.46
C TYR A 208 7.71 -21.14 -22.65
N PHE A 209 7.65 -21.21 -21.32
CA PHE A 209 8.64 -20.60 -20.44
C PHE A 209 10.04 -21.19 -20.65
N ILE A 210 10.17 -22.52 -20.67
CA ILE A 210 11.45 -23.22 -20.90
C ILE A 210 12.00 -22.91 -22.29
N SER A 211 11.16 -23.05 -23.33
CA SER A 211 11.59 -22.86 -24.72
C SER A 211 11.97 -21.41 -25.03
N THR A 212 11.31 -20.42 -24.41
CA THR A 212 11.65 -19.00 -24.59
C THR A 212 12.99 -18.64 -23.95
N LEU A 213 13.36 -19.28 -22.85
CA LEU A 213 14.59 -19.01 -22.10
C LEU A 213 15.79 -19.85 -22.53
N LYS A 214 15.60 -20.89 -23.36
CA LYS A 214 16.60 -21.93 -23.64
C LYS A 214 18.02 -21.45 -24.02
N ASN A 215 18.15 -20.29 -24.68
CA ASN A 215 19.44 -19.73 -25.10
C ASN A 215 20.01 -18.71 -24.10
N ASP A 216 19.23 -18.31 -23.09
CA ASP A 216 19.57 -17.27 -22.12
C ASP A 216 19.78 -17.86 -20.71
N VAL A 217 18.98 -18.86 -20.33
CA VAL A 217 19.03 -19.58 -19.05
C VAL A 217 18.56 -21.02 -19.25
N ARG A 218 19.35 -22.01 -18.80
CA ARG A 218 18.90 -23.41 -18.76
C ARG A 218 17.82 -23.55 -17.69
N VAL A 219 16.63 -23.98 -18.10
CA VAL A 219 15.51 -24.27 -17.19
C VAL A 219 15.14 -25.74 -17.29
N VAL A 220 15.01 -26.41 -16.16
CA VAL A 220 14.63 -27.83 -16.10
C VAL A 220 13.53 -28.06 -15.05
N ASP A 221 12.73 -29.10 -15.25
CA ASP A 221 11.69 -29.53 -14.32
C ASP A 221 12.25 -30.27 -13.10
N LYS A 222 13.29 -31.09 -13.32
CA LYS A 222 13.90 -31.96 -12.32
C LYS A 222 15.41 -31.87 -12.35
N ILE A 223 16.01 -32.10 -11.19
CA ILE A 223 17.46 -32.29 -11.05
C ILE A 223 17.76 -33.74 -11.45
N PRO A 224 18.84 -34.02 -12.20
CA PRO A 224 19.23 -35.39 -12.53
C PRO A 224 19.36 -36.28 -11.30
N GLU A 225 18.89 -37.53 -11.40
CA GLU A 225 18.80 -38.47 -10.26
C GLU A 225 20.15 -38.70 -9.59
N TYR A 226 21.22 -38.91 -10.38
CA TYR A 226 22.58 -39.10 -9.88
C TYR A 226 23.11 -37.93 -9.02
N ILE A 227 22.60 -36.71 -9.22
CA ILE A 227 22.96 -35.55 -8.39
C ILE A 227 22.15 -35.56 -7.09
N MET A 228 20.87 -35.94 -7.19
CA MET A 228 19.92 -35.98 -6.08
C MET A 228 20.15 -37.12 -5.10
N GLU A 229 20.80 -38.21 -5.51
CA GLU A 229 21.23 -39.31 -4.64
C GLU A 229 22.08 -38.80 -3.47
N ARG A 230 22.94 -37.79 -3.69
CA ARG A 230 23.76 -37.15 -2.64
C ARG A 230 22.93 -36.45 -1.55
N PHE A 231 21.65 -36.27 -1.79
CA PHE A 231 20.71 -35.60 -0.88
C PHE A 231 19.54 -36.51 -0.48
N ASP A 232 19.67 -37.84 -0.65
CA ASP A 232 18.63 -38.83 -0.40
C ASP A 232 17.32 -38.52 -1.15
N HIS A 233 17.44 -37.96 -2.36
CA HIS A 233 16.31 -37.48 -3.16
C HIS A 233 15.41 -36.45 -2.44
N ASN A 234 15.92 -35.76 -1.42
CA ASN A 234 15.15 -34.83 -0.59
C ASN A 234 15.72 -33.40 -0.66
N LEU A 235 14.95 -32.48 -1.26
CA LEU A 235 15.30 -31.05 -1.34
C LEU A 235 15.42 -30.34 0.02
N THR A 236 15.00 -30.97 1.11
CA THR A 236 15.19 -30.45 2.47
C THR A 236 16.63 -30.62 2.94
N ASN A 237 17.34 -31.63 2.43
CA ASN A 237 18.75 -31.89 2.74
C ASN A 237 19.70 -30.96 1.95
N VAL A 238 19.20 -30.35 0.87
CA VAL A 238 19.94 -29.36 0.08
C VAL A 238 20.17 -28.08 0.90
N TYR A 239 21.38 -27.52 0.81
CA TYR A 239 21.74 -26.28 1.48
C TYR A 239 20.78 -25.13 1.13
N ASN A 240 20.11 -24.59 2.15
CA ASN A 240 19.16 -23.49 2.00
C ASN A 240 19.81 -22.11 2.26
N PHE A 241 20.00 -21.35 1.18
CA PHE A 241 20.44 -19.97 1.22
C PHE A 241 19.37 -19.01 1.72
N ARG A 242 19.67 -18.31 2.83
CA ARG A 242 18.85 -17.21 3.35
C ARG A 242 19.39 -15.86 2.89
N ILE A 243 18.91 -15.39 1.75
CA ILE A 243 19.35 -14.12 1.17
C ILE A 243 18.64 -12.93 1.82
N LYS A 244 19.38 -11.86 2.12
CA LYS A 244 18.81 -10.60 2.62
C LYS A 244 17.90 -9.97 1.56
N ALA A 245 16.86 -9.25 2.00
CA ALA A 245 15.98 -8.55 1.07
C ALA A 245 16.79 -7.48 0.32
N TRP A 246 16.56 -7.34 -0.98
CA TRP A 246 17.22 -6.40 -1.87
C TRP A 246 18.76 -6.57 -1.92
N SER A 247 19.26 -7.80 -1.87
CA SER A 247 20.69 -8.07 -2.08
C SER A 247 21.12 -7.63 -3.49
N SER A 248 22.32 -7.05 -3.58
CA SER A 248 22.90 -6.63 -4.85
C SER A 248 23.27 -7.84 -5.72
N ILE A 249 23.38 -7.66 -7.03
CA ILE A 249 23.83 -8.75 -7.89
C ILE A 249 25.25 -9.25 -7.52
N ARG A 250 26.12 -8.35 -7.02
CA ARG A 250 27.48 -8.72 -6.58
C ARG A 250 27.45 -9.72 -5.44
N TYR A 251 26.49 -9.62 -4.52
CA TYR A 251 26.32 -10.61 -3.45
C TYR A 251 26.10 -12.02 -4.01
N TYR A 252 25.38 -12.16 -5.13
CA TYR A 252 25.20 -13.47 -5.76
C TYR A 252 26.50 -14.02 -6.33
N ARG A 253 27.33 -13.17 -6.96
CA ARG A 253 28.66 -13.57 -7.43
C ARG A 253 29.61 -13.92 -6.27
N ASP A 254 29.64 -13.10 -5.23
CA ASP A 254 30.68 -13.17 -4.19
C ASP A 254 30.34 -14.19 -3.10
N VAL A 255 29.05 -14.49 -2.88
CA VAL A 255 28.59 -15.35 -1.77
C VAL A 255 27.82 -16.57 -2.25
N VAL A 256 26.94 -16.41 -3.25
CA VAL A 256 26.08 -17.52 -3.71
C VAL A 256 26.83 -18.44 -4.68
N LEU A 257 27.58 -17.88 -5.62
CA LEU A 257 28.31 -18.66 -6.63
C LEU A 257 29.35 -19.62 -6.05
N PRO A 258 30.22 -19.25 -5.08
CA PRO A 258 31.19 -20.19 -4.53
C PRO A 258 30.52 -21.41 -3.90
N LYS A 259 29.43 -21.19 -3.17
CA LYS A 259 28.66 -22.29 -2.55
C LYS A 259 27.87 -23.10 -3.57
N LEU A 260 27.39 -22.49 -4.65
CA LEU A 260 26.79 -23.20 -5.77
C LEU A 260 27.79 -24.16 -6.42
N LEU A 261 29.04 -23.72 -6.61
CA LEU A 261 30.09 -24.55 -7.20
C LEU A 261 30.48 -25.73 -6.30
N GLU A 262 30.50 -25.50 -4.98
CA GLU A 262 30.77 -26.51 -3.95
C GLU A 262 29.64 -27.57 -3.88
N GLU A 263 28.40 -27.14 -3.67
CA GLU A 263 27.27 -28.05 -3.43
C GLU A 263 26.68 -28.62 -4.72
N LYS A 264 26.90 -27.95 -5.86
CA LYS A 264 26.24 -28.16 -7.17
C LYS A 264 24.73 -27.96 -7.18
N VAL A 265 24.04 -28.09 -6.05
CA VAL A 265 22.61 -27.82 -5.90
C VAL A 265 22.42 -26.92 -4.70
N ILE A 266 21.73 -25.80 -4.88
CA ILE A 266 21.33 -24.92 -3.79
C ILE A 266 19.84 -24.63 -3.81
N ARG A 267 19.27 -24.48 -2.63
CA ARG A 267 17.90 -24.01 -2.42
C ARG A 267 17.94 -22.58 -1.94
N ILE A 268 17.06 -21.73 -2.44
CA ILE A 268 16.89 -20.36 -1.93
C ILE A 268 15.44 -20.17 -1.51
N SER A 269 15.19 -20.28 -0.21
CA SER A 269 13.86 -20.08 0.36
C SER A 269 13.89 -19.28 1.67
N PRO A 270 13.08 -18.21 1.80
CA PRO A 270 12.10 -17.69 0.83
C PRO A 270 12.71 -16.71 -0.20
N PHE A 271 12.28 -16.76 -1.47
CA PHE A 271 12.81 -15.92 -2.56
C PHE A 271 11.97 -14.67 -2.93
N ALA A 272 11.33 -14.02 -1.95
CA ALA A 272 10.60 -12.77 -2.19
C ALA A 272 11.51 -11.53 -2.10
N ASN A 273 11.55 -10.69 -3.14
CA ASN A 273 12.31 -9.42 -3.19
C ASN A 273 13.80 -9.58 -2.80
N ARG A 274 14.46 -10.65 -3.26
CA ARG A 274 15.85 -10.97 -2.88
C ARG A 274 16.92 -10.36 -3.79
N LEU A 275 16.53 -9.82 -4.95
CA LEU A 275 17.43 -9.11 -5.87
C LEU A 275 17.05 -7.63 -5.95
N SER A 276 18.04 -6.75 -5.79
CA SER A 276 17.91 -5.29 -5.84
C SER A 276 17.48 -4.76 -7.23
N PHE A 277 16.98 -3.53 -7.28
CA PHE A 277 16.57 -2.88 -8.54
C PHE A 277 17.72 -2.29 -9.36
N ASP A 278 18.88 -2.05 -8.74
CA ASP A 278 20.08 -1.42 -9.33
C ASP A 278 20.97 -2.42 -10.10
N ALA A 279 20.41 -3.53 -10.55
CA ALA A 279 21.16 -4.55 -11.28
C ALA A 279 21.65 -4.02 -12.65
N PRO A 280 22.82 -4.47 -13.15
CA PRO A 280 23.38 -4.09 -14.45
C PRO A 280 22.46 -4.46 -15.63
N ALA A 281 22.66 -3.81 -16.77
CA ALA A 281 21.84 -3.96 -17.97
C ALA A 281 21.65 -5.43 -18.41
N ALA A 282 22.69 -6.26 -18.35
CA ALA A 282 22.60 -7.69 -18.69
C ALA A 282 21.62 -8.46 -17.79
N VAL A 283 21.55 -8.12 -16.51
CA VAL A 283 20.63 -8.73 -15.54
C VAL A 283 19.21 -8.20 -15.73
N GLN A 284 19.08 -6.90 -16.01
CA GLN A 284 17.79 -6.30 -16.32
C GLN A 284 17.19 -6.88 -17.60
N ARG A 285 18.01 -7.15 -18.63
CA ARG A 285 17.59 -7.84 -19.86
C ARG A 285 16.89 -9.16 -19.54
N LEU A 286 17.47 -9.98 -18.66
CA LEU A 286 16.88 -11.26 -18.25
C LEU A 286 15.56 -11.08 -17.48
N ARG A 287 15.44 -10.03 -16.65
CA ARG A 287 14.16 -9.68 -16.02
C ARG A 287 13.10 -9.29 -17.04
N CYS A 288 13.47 -8.51 -18.07
CA CYS A 288 12.58 -8.14 -19.17
C CYS A 288 12.12 -9.38 -19.94
N LEU A 289 13.06 -10.23 -20.32
CA LEU A 289 12.81 -11.47 -21.07
C LEU A 289 11.86 -12.38 -20.28
N ALA A 290 12.16 -12.63 -19.00
CA ALA A 290 11.30 -13.42 -18.14
C ALA A 290 9.90 -12.81 -18.01
N ASN A 291 9.82 -11.51 -17.74
CA ASN A 291 8.57 -10.87 -17.38
C ASN A 291 7.60 -10.66 -18.55
N TYR A 292 8.12 -10.22 -19.71
CA TYR A 292 7.30 -9.79 -20.83
C TYR A 292 7.22 -10.82 -21.95
N GLU A 293 8.23 -11.68 -22.08
CA GLU A 293 8.28 -12.67 -23.17
C GLU A 293 8.03 -14.09 -22.67
N ALA A 294 8.72 -14.56 -21.62
CA ALA A 294 8.67 -15.97 -21.21
C ALA A 294 7.47 -16.30 -20.31
N LEU A 295 7.06 -15.39 -19.41
CA LEU A 295 5.92 -15.61 -18.53
C LEU A 295 4.59 -15.32 -19.22
N ARG A 296 4.04 -16.37 -19.86
CA ARG A 296 2.69 -16.42 -20.41
C ARG A 296 1.77 -17.20 -19.47
N PHE A 297 0.53 -16.76 -19.30
CA PHE A 297 -0.45 -17.56 -18.55
C PHE A 297 -0.73 -18.90 -19.24
N SER A 298 -1.07 -19.92 -18.45
CA SER A 298 -1.46 -21.24 -18.98
C SER A 298 -2.66 -21.11 -19.92
N SER A 299 -2.74 -22.01 -20.91
CA SER A 299 -3.79 -21.99 -21.95
C SER A 299 -5.22 -21.82 -21.39
N PRO A 300 -5.65 -22.51 -20.32
CA PRO A 300 -6.99 -22.33 -19.77
C PRO A 300 -7.26 -20.91 -19.26
N ILE A 301 -6.30 -20.32 -18.53
CA ILE A 301 -6.42 -18.95 -17.99
C ILE A 301 -6.40 -17.92 -19.12
N LEU A 302 -5.50 -18.10 -20.10
CA LEU A 302 -5.38 -17.21 -21.23
C LEU A 302 -6.64 -17.20 -22.08
N SER A 303 -7.16 -18.38 -22.45
CA SER A 303 -8.36 -18.55 -23.26
C SER A 303 -9.59 -17.89 -22.62
N LEU A 304 -9.80 -18.12 -21.32
CA LEU A 304 -10.90 -17.46 -20.61
C LEU A 304 -10.67 -15.94 -20.53
N GLY A 305 -9.45 -15.48 -20.23
CA GLY A 305 -9.12 -14.06 -20.20
C GLY A 305 -9.38 -13.35 -21.53
N GLU A 306 -8.97 -13.95 -22.65
CA GLU A 306 -9.21 -13.44 -24.01
C GLU A 306 -10.70 -13.44 -24.36
N THR A 307 -11.44 -14.48 -23.96
CA THR A 307 -12.90 -14.56 -24.10
C THR A 307 -13.59 -13.40 -23.37
N LEU A 308 -13.19 -13.10 -22.12
CA LEU A 308 -13.77 -11.99 -21.37
C LEU A 308 -13.40 -10.62 -21.97
N VAL A 309 -12.20 -10.49 -22.53
CA VAL A 309 -11.82 -9.29 -23.32
C VAL A 309 -12.71 -9.14 -24.54
N ALA A 310 -12.96 -10.21 -25.29
CA ALA A 310 -13.84 -10.19 -26.46
C ALA A 310 -15.26 -9.76 -26.08
N ARG A 311 -15.83 -10.34 -25.02
CA ARG A 311 -17.16 -9.96 -24.49
C ARG A 311 -17.23 -8.51 -24.04
N MET A 312 -16.17 -7.99 -23.41
CA MET A 312 -16.10 -6.56 -23.05
C MET A 312 -16.08 -5.67 -24.29
N LYS A 313 -15.30 -6.02 -25.30
CA LYS A 313 -15.22 -5.27 -26.57
C LYS A 313 -16.54 -5.30 -27.34
N GLU A 314 -17.22 -6.44 -27.35
CA GLU A 314 -18.54 -6.60 -27.97
C GLU A 314 -19.57 -5.71 -27.27
N ARG A 315 -19.65 -5.76 -25.93
CA ARG A 315 -20.58 -4.89 -25.16
C ARG A 315 -20.29 -3.41 -25.38
N SER A 316 -19.02 -3.03 -25.52
CA SER A 316 -18.58 -1.66 -25.74
C SER A 316 -18.42 -1.29 -27.22
N ALA A 317 -19.04 -2.03 -28.15
CA ALA A 317 -18.94 -1.79 -29.59
C ALA A 317 -19.37 -0.36 -29.99
N ASN A 318 -20.39 0.20 -29.33
CA ASN A 318 -20.83 1.59 -29.52
C ASN A 318 -19.76 2.64 -29.17
N SER A 319 -18.74 2.25 -28.40
CA SER A 319 -17.60 3.07 -27.99
C SER A 319 -16.32 2.67 -28.72
N GLY A 320 -16.43 1.93 -29.83
CA GLY A 320 -15.30 1.39 -30.60
C GLY A 320 -14.58 0.24 -29.88
N GLY A 321 -15.29 -0.51 -29.05
CA GLY A 321 -14.73 -1.59 -28.23
C GLY A 321 -13.93 -1.10 -27.02
N LYS A 322 -14.06 0.19 -26.68
CA LYS A 322 -13.28 0.81 -25.61
C LYS A 322 -13.95 0.68 -24.25
N TYR A 323 -13.16 0.30 -23.25
CA TYR A 323 -13.62 0.20 -21.87
C TYR A 323 -12.56 0.64 -20.86
N LEU A 324 -13.04 1.07 -19.70
CA LEU A 324 -12.24 1.39 -18.53
C LEU A 324 -12.05 0.11 -17.70
N SER A 325 -10.87 -0.13 -17.15
CA SER A 325 -10.72 -1.13 -16.09
C SER A 325 -10.39 -0.47 -14.75
N VAL A 326 -11.02 -0.93 -13.67
CA VAL A 326 -10.83 -0.41 -12.32
C VAL A 326 -10.34 -1.53 -11.41
N HIS A 327 -9.13 -1.40 -10.89
CA HIS A 327 -8.63 -2.25 -9.80
C HIS A 327 -8.99 -1.63 -8.45
N LEU A 328 -10.03 -2.19 -7.83
CA LEU A 328 -10.59 -1.73 -6.56
C LEU A 328 -10.08 -2.58 -5.39
N ARG A 329 -9.40 -1.93 -4.44
CA ARG A 329 -8.93 -2.56 -3.19
C ARG A 329 -9.76 -2.09 -2.01
N PHE A 330 -10.96 -2.66 -1.89
CA PHE A 330 -11.92 -2.41 -0.80
C PHE A 330 -12.39 -3.72 -0.13
N GLU A 331 -11.50 -4.70 -0.04
CA GLU A 331 -11.74 -5.98 0.63
C GLU A 331 -11.54 -5.88 2.16
N GLU A 332 -12.06 -6.85 2.92
CA GLU A 332 -12.04 -6.85 4.40
C GLU A 332 -10.62 -6.60 4.96
N ASP A 333 -9.59 -7.24 4.38
CA ASP A 333 -8.21 -7.09 4.81
C ASP A 333 -7.71 -5.65 4.66
N MET A 334 -8.01 -5.01 3.53
CA MET A 334 -7.59 -3.65 3.23
C MET A 334 -8.33 -2.62 4.09
N VAL A 335 -9.63 -2.79 4.26
CA VAL A 335 -10.46 -1.94 5.14
C VAL A 335 -9.96 -2.05 6.57
N ALA A 336 -9.78 -3.28 7.09
CA ALA A 336 -9.34 -3.53 8.46
C ALA A 336 -7.94 -2.99 8.74
N PHE A 337 -6.99 -3.22 7.82
CA PHE A 337 -5.60 -2.77 7.94
C PHE A 337 -5.47 -1.26 7.93
N SER A 338 -6.29 -0.58 7.12
CA SER A 338 -6.25 0.88 6.99
C SER A 338 -6.57 1.60 8.29
N CYS A 339 -7.31 0.98 9.19
CA CYS A 339 -7.82 1.57 10.42
C CYS A 339 -8.65 2.86 10.19
N CYS A 340 -9.22 2.99 8.99
CA CYS A 340 -10.17 4.04 8.66
C CYS A 340 -11.56 3.70 9.20
N VAL A 341 -12.40 4.72 9.31
CA VAL A 341 -13.81 4.59 9.69
C VAL A 341 -14.64 5.12 8.53
N PHE A 342 -15.59 4.31 8.07
CA PHE A 342 -16.54 4.62 7.00
C PHE A 342 -17.94 4.86 7.60
N ASP A 343 -19.00 4.37 6.97
CA ASP A 343 -20.39 4.61 7.37
C ASP A 343 -21.11 3.36 7.89
N GLY A 344 -20.38 2.31 8.28
CA GLY A 344 -20.96 1.07 8.80
C GLY A 344 -21.20 1.06 10.32
N GLY A 345 -20.92 2.16 11.02
CA GLY A 345 -21.25 2.32 12.45
C GLY A 345 -20.50 1.37 13.39
N GLU A 346 -21.16 0.95 14.48
CA GLU A 346 -20.54 0.06 15.47
C GLU A 346 -20.32 -1.36 14.93
N LEU A 347 -21.15 -1.83 13.98
CA LEU A 347 -20.95 -3.10 13.28
C LEU A 347 -19.62 -3.13 12.53
N GLU A 348 -19.35 -2.10 11.70
CA GLU A 348 -18.05 -1.98 11.01
C GLU A 348 -16.88 -1.98 11.99
N LYS A 349 -17.01 -1.23 13.08
CA LYS A 349 -15.95 -1.11 14.08
C LYS A 349 -15.63 -2.46 14.72
N GLU A 350 -16.65 -3.25 15.05
CA GLU A 350 -16.50 -4.59 15.62
C GLU A 350 -15.92 -5.57 14.60
N ASP A 351 -16.46 -5.60 13.38
CA ASP A 351 -15.96 -6.41 12.27
C ASP A 351 -14.48 -6.15 12.02
N MET A 352 -14.10 -4.87 11.92
CA MET A 352 -12.72 -4.49 11.66
C MET A 352 -11.81 -4.82 12.85
N LYS A 353 -12.32 -4.83 14.09
CA LYS A 353 -11.56 -5.29 15.27
C LYS A 353 -11.30 -6.80 15.18
N LYS A 354 -12.33 -7.60 14.85
CA LYS A 354 -12.22 -9.05 14.66
C LYS A 354 -11.27 -9.39 13.50
N ALA A 355 -11.41 -8.73 12.36
CA ALA A 355 -10.56 -8.90 11.19
C ALA A 355 -9.09 -8.59 11.50
N ARG A 356 -8.83 -7.48 12.22
CA ARG A 356 -7.47 -7.11 12.63
C ARG A 356 -6.84 -8.14 13.57
N GLU A 357 -7.60 -8.66 14.53
CA GLU A 357 -7.10 -9.66 15.47
C GLU A 357 -6.83 -11.00 14.77
N ARG A 358 -7.68 -11.38 13.83
CA ARG A 358 -7.52 -12.59 13.00
C ARG A 358 -6.30 -12.51 12.08
N GLY A 359 -6.09 -11.39 11.40
CA GLY A 359 -5.06 -11.23 10.36
C GLY A 359 -3.70 -10.75 10.89
N TRP A 360 -3.68 -9.94 11.96
CA TRP A 360 -2.47 -9.33 12.50
C TRP A 360 -2.51 -9.29 14.04
N LYS A 361 -2.79 -10.44 14.65
CA LYS A 361 -2.87 -10.66 16.11
C LYS A 361 -1.90 -9.76 16.89
N GLY A 362 -2.45 -8.94 17.79
CA GLY A 362 -1.64 -8.05 18.64
C GLY A 362 -0.97 -6.85 17.96
N LYS A 363 -0.94 -6.73 16.62
CA LYS A 363 -0.24 -5.63 15.90
C LYS A 363 -0.87 -4.28 16.18
N PHE A 364 -2.19 -4.22 16.17
CA PHE A 364 -2.97 -2.98 16.29
C PHE A 364 -3.37 -2.67 17.73
N THR A 365 -3.23 -3.63 18.64
CA THR A 365 -3.61 -3.55 20.06
C THR A 365 -2.40 -3.44 21.00
N LYS A 366 -1.18 -3.25 20.48
CA LYS A 366 0.02 -3.05 21.30
C LYS A 366 -0.14 -1.86 22.27
N PRO A 367 0.30 -1.99 23.53
CA PRO A 367 0.34 -0.87 24.46
C PRO A 367 1.06 0.34 23.84
N GLY A 368 0.52 1.54 24.05
CA GLY A 368 1.05 2.79 23.50
C GLY A 368 0.73 3.06 22.02
N ARG A 369 0.12 2.13 21.28
CA ARG A 369 -0.28 2.36 19.89
C ARG A 369 -1.62 3.09 19.82
N VAL A 370 -1.59 4.37 19.44
CA VAL A 370 -2.81 5.17 19.22
C VAL A 370 -3.18 5.19 17.74
N ILE A 371 -4.39 4.71 17.42
CA ILE A 371 -4.97 4.78 16.08
C ILE A 371 -5.75 6.09 15.96
N ARG A 372 -5.43 6.90 14.93
CA ARG A 372 -6.12 8.16 14.63
C ARG A 372 -6.75 8.11 13.23
N PRO A 373 -7.97 7.57 13.07
CA PRO A 373 -8.59 7.35 11.75
C PRO A 373 -8.68 8.61 10.90
N GLY A 374 -9.02 9.75 11.52
CA GLY A 374 -9.12 11.02 10.80
C GLY A 374 -7.81 11.52 10.20
N ALA A 375 -6.69 11.32 10.91
CA ALA A 375 -5.37 11.65 10.39
C ALA A 375 -4.95 10.69 9.27
N ILE A 376 -5.29 9.41 9.38
CA ILE A 376 -5.03 8.41 8.33
C ILE A 376 -5.76 8.80 7.03
N ARG A 377 -7.02 9.23 7.15
CA ARG A 377 -7.85 9.67 6.03
C ARG A 377 -7.30 10.91 5.34
N ILE A 378 -6.99 11.97 6.09
CA ILE A 378 -6.39 13.20 5.56
C ILE A 378 -5.06 12.90 4.83
N ASN A 379 -4.28 11.97 5.37
CA ASN A 379 -3.02 11.55 4.75
C ASN A 379 -3.20 10.67 3.50
N GLY A 380 -4.44 10.43 3.07
CA GLY A 380 -4.77 9.65 1.89
C GLY A 380 -4.42 8.17 2.04
N LYS A 381 -4.41 7.63 3.26
CA LYS A 381 -4.07 6.23 3.52
C LYS A 381 -5.28 5.29 3.50
N CYS A 382 -6.50 5.82 3.54
CA CYS A 382 -7.70 5.00 3.42
C CYS A 382 -7.84 4.38 2.02
N PRO A 383 -8.45 3.18 1.91
CA PRO A 383 -9.00 2.70 0.66
C PRO A 383 -10.16 3.60 0.20
N LEU A 384 -10.32 3.74 -1.12
CA LEU A 384 -11.47 4.43 -1.69
C LEU A 384 -12.65 3.46 -1.67
N THR A 385 -13.81 3.92 -1.23
CA THR A 385 -15.05 3.15 -1.34
C THR A 385 -15.50 3.06 -2.80
N PRO A 386 -16.32 2.06 -3.21
CA PRO A 386 -16.87 2.03 -4.56
C PRO A 386 -17.62 3.33 -4.92
N LEU A 387 -18.35 3.91 -3.96
CA LEU A 387 -18.97 5.23 -4.10
C LEU A 387 -17.96 6.34 -4.44
N GLU A 388 -16.84 6.41 -3.72
CA GLU A 388 -15.80 7.41 -3.95
C GLU A 388 -15.13 7.26 -5.32
N VAL A 389 -14.98 6.01 -5.79
CA VAL A 389 -14.51 5.73 -7.14
C VAL A 389 -15.51 6.23 -8.18
N GLY A 390 -16.79 5.96 -7.99
CA GLY A 390 -17.82 6.42 -8.90
C GLY A 390 -17.87 7.95 -9.00
N LEU A 391 -17.87 8.64 -7.86
CA LEU A 391 -17.79 10.10 -7.81
C LEU A 391 -16.56 10.63 -8.54
N MET A 392 -15.39 10.03 -8.32
CA MET A 392 -14.16 10.39 -9.00
C MET A 392 -14.29 10.23 -10.52
N LEU A 393 -14.83 9.11 -11.00
CA LEU A 393 -14.99 8.87 -12.44
C LEU A 393 -15.98 9.85 -13.08
N ARG A 394 -17.14 10.09 -12.44
CA ARG A 394 -18.10 11.12 -12.87
C ARG A 394 -17.46 12.51 -12.92
N GLY A 395 -16.68 12.86 -11.89
CA GLY A 395 -15.96 14.13 -11.84
C GLY A 395 -14.86 14.25 -12.89
N MET A 396 -14.26 13.12 -13.30
CA MET A 396 -13.35 13.02 -14.44
C MET A 396 -14.08 13.00 -15.80
N GLY A 397 -15.42 13.12 -15.78
CA GLY A 397 -16.36 13.16 -16.90
C GLY A 397 -16.46 11.89 -17.71
N PHE A 398 -16.31 10.74 -17.05
CA PHE A 398 -16.94 9.50 -17.53
C PHE A 398 -18.44 9.59 -17.22
N ASP A 399 -19.27 9.19 -18.18
CA ASP A 399 -20.72 9.21 -18.09
C ASP A 399 -21.28 7.82 -17.73
N ASN A 400 -22.61 7.71 -17.66
CA ASN A 400 -23.29 6.46 -17.30
C ASN A 400 -23.23 5.42 -18.43
N ASN A 401 -22.95 5.85 -19.67
CA ASN A 401 -22.77 4.95 -20.82
C ASN A 401 -21.37 4.32 -20.86
N THR A 402 -20.42 4.81 -20.06
CA THR A 402 -19.06 4.27 -19.99
C THR A 402 -19.07 2.81 -19.53
N TYR A 403 -18.44 1.93 -20.33
CA TYR A 403 -18.22 0.53 -19.98
C TYR A 403 -17.04 0.37 -19.03
N ILE A 404 -17.27 -0.30 -17.91
CA ILE A 404 -16.26 -0.49 -16.85
C ILE A 404 -16.10 -1.97 -16.56
N PHE A 405 -14.88 -2.49 -16.62
CA PHE A 405 -14.52 -3.76 -16.01
C PHE A 405 -13.98 -3.53 -14.59
N LEU A 406 -14.62 -4.11 -13.59
CA LEU A 406 -14.20 -4.01 -12.19
C LEU A 406 -13.42 -5.25 -11.76
N ALA A 407 -12.12 -5.07 -11.51
CA ALA A 407 -11.24 -6.07 -10.93
C ALA A 407 -11.11 -5.85 -9.41
N SER A 408 -11.67 -6.77 -8.63
CA SER A 408 -11.54 -6.77 -7.17
C SER A 408 -11.62 -8.18 -6.59
N GLY A 409 -11.10 -8.35 -5.37
CA GLY A 409 -11.50 -9.46 -4.52
C GLY A 409 -12.91 -9.26 -3.95
N LYS A 410 -13.27 -10.01 -2.91
CA LYS A 410 -14.55 -9.86 -2.21
C LYS A 410 -14.62 -8.48 -1.53
N ILE A 411 -15.44 -7.60 -2.08
CA ILE A 411 -15.66 -6.24 -1.57
C ILE A 411 -16.34 -6.31 -0.20
N TYR A 412 -15.84 -5.54 0.77
CA TYR A 412 -16.44 -5.46 2.10
C TYR A 412 -17.82 -4.79 2.03
N ASN A 413 -18.84 -5.48 2.56
CA ASN A 413 -20.23 -5.04 2.53
C ASN A 413 -20.67 -4.65 1.11
N SER A 414 -20.49 -5.56 0.15
CA SER A 414 -20.68 -5.30 -1.28
C SER A 414 -22.09 -4.81 -1.62
N GLU A 415 -23.13 -5.40 -1.02
CA GLU A 415 -24.53 -5.04 -1.26
C GLU A 415 -24.78 -3.54 -1.02
N LYS A 416 -24.31 -3.02 0.12
CA LYS A 416 -24.43 -1.59 0.45
C LYS A 416 -23.47 -0.72 -0.35
N THR A 417 -22.20 -1.14 -0.44
CA THR A 417 -21.13 -0.25 -0.91
C THR A 417 -21.07 -0.13 -2.43
N MET A 418 -21.54 -1.13 -3.17
CA MET A 418 -21.54 -1.14 -4.64
C MET A 418 -22.74 -0.43 -5.25
N ALA A 419 -23.88 -0.36 -4.56
CA ALA A 419 -25.12 0.19 -5.11
C ALA A 419 -24.95 1.58 -5.76
N PRO A 420 -24.27 2.56 -5.13
CA PRO A 420 -24.06 3.86 -5.76
C PRO A 420 -23.15 3.84 -6.99
N LEU A 421 -22.17 2.92 -7.03
CA LEU A 421 -21.26 2.79 -8.18
C LEU A 421 -22.01 2.22 -9.38
N LEU A 422 -22.86 1.21 -9.16
CA LEU A 422 -23.73 0.64 -10.19
C LEU A 422 -24.77 1.64 -10.68
N GLU A 423 -25.31 2.47 -9.79
CA GLU A 423 -26.22 3.56 -10.18
C GLU A 423 -25.53 4.59 -11.10
N MET A 424 -24.29 4.97 -10.79
CA MET A 424 -23.52 5.91 -11.63
C MET A 424 -23.05 5.30 -12.96
N PHE A 425 -22.83 3.98 -13.00
CA PHE A 425 -22.26 3.25 -14.13
C PHE A 425 -22.98 1.90 -14.34
N PRO A 426 -24.18 1.91 -14.96
CA PRO A 426 -24.98 0.71 -15.18
C PRO A 426 -24.31 -0.32 -16.10
N ASN A 427 -23.39 0.10 -16.97
CA ASN A 427 -22.61 -0.78 -17.86
C ASN A 427 -21.39 -1.42 -17.18
N LEU A 428 -21.28 -1.34 -15.85
CA LEU A 428 -20.21 -1.99 -15.11
C LEU A 428 -20.35 -3.51 -15.17
N GLN A 429 -19.23 -4.18 -15.40
CA GLN A 429 -19.10 -5.62 -15.50
C GLN A 429 -18.02 -6.11 -14.55
N THR A 430 -18.26 -7.25 -13.89
CA THR A 430 -17.22 -8.02 -13.20
C THR A 430 -16.92 -9.30 -13.97
N LYS A 431 -15.86 -10.02 -13.62
CA LYS A 431 -15.59 -11.34 -14.21
C LYS A 431 -16.77 -12.31 -14.04
N GLU A 432 -17.47 -12.26 -12.91
CA GLU A 432 -18.66 -13.08 -12.63
C GLU A 432 -19.88 -12.69 -13.47
N MET A 433 -19.95 -11.44 -13.97
CA MET A 433 -21.01 -11.00 -14.87
C MET A 433 -20.72 -11.34 -16.33
N LEU A 434 -19.44 -11.45 -16.69
CA LEU A 434 -19.00 -11.71 -18.06
C LEU A 434 -18.82 -13.20 -18.37
N ALA A 435 -18.50 -14.01 -17.37
CA ALA A 435 -18.29 -15.45 -17.50
C ALA A 435 -19.52 -16.22 -17.01
N SER A 436 -19.79 -17.37 -17.61
CA SER A 436 -20.77 -18.30 -17.06
C SER A 436 -20.24 -18.92 -15.77
N GLU A 437 -21.14 -19.50 -14.97
CA GLU A 437 -20.76 -20.17 -13.74
C GLU A 437 -19.81 -21.34 -14.04
N GLU A 438 -20.13 -22.12 -15.08
CA GLU A 438 -19.37 -23.28 -15.56
C GLU A 438 -17.96 -22.90 -16.00
N GLU A 439 -17.80 -21.77 -16.70
CA GLU A 439 -16.50 -21.25 -17.11
C GLU A 439 -15.62 -20.87 -15.91
N LEU A 440 -16.22 -20.37 -14.82
CA LEU A 440 -15.49 -19.91 -13.64
C LEU A 440 -15.22 -21.00 -12.59
N VAL A 441 -16.06 -22.03 -12.49
CA VAL A 441 -15.93 -23.11 -11.49
C VAL A 441 -14.49 -23.63 -11.34
N PRO A 442 -13.72 -23.89 -12.42
CA PRO A 442 -12.34 -24.39 -12.31
C PRO A 442 -11.38 -23.44 -11.59
N TYR A 443 -11.69 -22.15 -11.50
CA TYR A 443 -10.80 -21.10 -11.01
C TYR A 443 -11.21 -20.57 -9.63
N LYS A 444 -12.48 -20.67 -9.22
CA LYS A 444 -13.03 -20.03 -8.01
C LYS A 444 -12.27 -20.31 -6.71
N ARG A 445 -11.63 -21.47 -6.58
CA ARG A 445 -10.85 -21.86 -5.39
C ARG A 445 -9.39 -21.40 -5.43
N PHE A 446 -8.94 -20.79 -6.52
CA PHE A 446 -7.55 -20.43 -6.77
C PHE A 446 -7.41 -18.92 -6.96
N SER A 447 -7.06 -18.22 -5.87
CA SER A 447 -6.99 -16.76 -5.85
C SER A 447 -6.03 -16.17 -6.91
N SER A 448 -4.93 -16.86 -7.21
CA SER A 448 -3.95 -16.43 -8.22
C SER A 448 -4.47 -16.64 -9.63
N ARG A 449 -5.22 -17.72 -9.90
CA ARG A 449 -5.81 -17.96 -11.24
C ARG A 449 -6.94 -16.96 -11.52
N MET A 450 -7.79 -16.68 -10.53
CA MET A 450 -8.82 -15.63 -10.65
C MET A 450 -8.21 -14.25 -10.90
N ALA A 451 -7.14 -13.91 -10.17
CA ALA A 451 -6.42 -12.65 -10.38
C ALA A 451 -5.72 -12.57 -11.75
N ALA A 452 -5.32 -13.72 -12.33
CA ALA A 452 -4.73 -13.76 -13.66
C ALA A 452 -5.76 -13.45 -14.76
N ILE A 453 -7.01 -13.92 -14.62
CA ILE A 453 -8.12 -13.56 -15.50
C ILE A 453 -8.38 -12.05 -15.42
N ASP A 454 -8.51 -11.49 -14.21
CA ASP A 454 -8.65 -10.05 -14.01
C ASP A 454 -7.49 -9.26 -14.65
N TYR A 455 -6.27 -9.78 -14.54
CA TYR A 455 -5.07 -9.18 -15.11
C TYR A 455 -5.20 -9.02 -16.63
N THR A 456 -5.61 -10.07 -17.35
CA THR A 456 -5.77 -10.04 -18.81
C THR A 456 -6.83 -9.04 -19.24
N VAL A 457 -8.00 -9.02 -18.60
CA VAL A 457 -9.05 -8.06 -18.96
C VAL A 457 -8.63 -6.62 -18.69
N CYS A 458 -7.92 -6.35 -17.57
CA CYS A 458 -7.39 -5.02 -17.31
C CYS A 458 -6.25 -4.64 -18.28
N LEU A 459 -5.43 -5.60 -18.72
CA LEU A 459 -4.32 -5.39 -19.63
C LEU A 459 -4.77 -4.80 -20.96
N HIS A 460 -5.93 -5.26 -21.46
CA HIS A 460 -6.46 -4.85 -22.76
C HIS A 460 -7.40 -3.63 -22.75
N SER A 461 -7.70 -3.06 -21.59
CA SER A 461 -8.51 -1.85 -21.47
C SER A 461 -7.82 -0.60 -22.04
N GLU A 462 -8.55 0.43 -22.43
CA GLU A 462 -7.98 1.68 -22.93
C GLU A 462 -7.44 2.53 -21.80
N VAL A 463 -8.14 2.52 -20.66
CA VAL A 463 -7.77 3.27 -19.46
C VAL A 463 -7.79 2.34 -18.26
N PHE A 464 -6.69 2.35 -17.50
CA PHE A 464 -6.60 1.60 -16.25
C PHE A 464 -6.68 2.53 -15.04
N VAL A 465 -7.52 2.20 -14.06
CA VAL A 465 -7.69 2.93 -12.81
C VAL A 465 -7.22 2.06 -11.67
N THR A 466 -6.36 2.61 -10.83
CA THR A 466 -5.91 1.91 -9.61
C THR A 466 -6.23 2.73 -8.37
N THR A 467 -7.04 2.14 -7.48
CA THR A 467 -7.50 2.82 -6.26
C THR A 467 -6.46 2.80 -5.15
N GLN A 468 -5.55 1.82 -5.18
CA GLN A 468 -4.47 1.62 -4.21
C GLN A 468 -3.23 1.08 -4.92
N GLY A 469 -2.05 1.41 -4.38
CA GLY A 469 -0.81 0.75 -4.81
C GLY A 469 -0.81 -0.74 -4.47
N GLY A 470 0.19 -1.45 -4.95
CA GLY A 470 0.35 -2.88 -4.71
C GLY A 470 1.02 -3.57 -5.90
N ASN A 471 1.19 -4.89 -5.81
CA ASN A 471 1.89 -5.63 -6.85
C ASN A 471 1.07 -5.76 -8.14
N PHE A 472 -0.26 -5.85 -8.07
CA PHE A 472 -1.11 -5.92 -9.27
C PHE A 472 -0.95 -4.68 -10.18
N PRO A 473 -1.22 -3.44 -9.72
CA PRO A 473 -1.04 -2.27 -10.57
C PRO A 473 0.42 -2.05 -10.97
N HIS A 474 1.38 -2.42 -10.12
CA HIS A 474 2.81 -2.36 -10.43
C HIS A 474 3.12 -3.10 -11.74
N PHE A 475 2.78 -4.39 -11.84
CA PHE A 475 3.07 -5.19 -13.04
C PHE A 475 2.19 -4.80 -14.22
N LEU A 476 0.90 -4.57 -13.97
CA LEU A 476 -0.05 -4.27 -15.02
C LEU A 476 0.32 -2.99 -15.76
N MET A 477 0.71 -1.93 -15.05
CA MET A 477 1.08 -0.65 -15.65
C MET A 477 2.28 -0.79 -16.61
N GLY A 478 3.34 -1.49 -16.20
CA GLY A 478 4.48 -1.71 -17.08
C GLY A 478 4.16 -2.64 -18.24
N HIS A 479 3.34 -3.68 -18.03
CA HIS A 479 2.92 -4.57 -19.12
C HIS A 479 2.07 -3.84 -20.16
N ARG A 480 1.14 -2.98 -19.73
CA ARG A 480 0.39 -2.12 -20.64
C ARG A 480 1.33 -1.20 -21.44
N ARG A 481 2.29 -0.53 -20.78
CA ARG A 481 3.27 0.31 -21.49
C ARG A 481 4.13 -0.49 -22.47
N TYR A 482 4.50 -1.72 -22.12
CA TYR A 482 5.24 -2.62 -23.01
C TYR A 482 4.46 -2.93 -24.28
N LEU A 483 3.20 -3.35 -24.15
CA LEU A 483 2.32 -3.67 -25.29
C LEU A 483 1.96 -2.44 -26.14
N TYR A 484 1.73 -1.29 -25.50
CA TYR A 484 1.25 -0.07 -26.15
C TYR A 484 2.38 0.93 -26.45
N SER A 485 3.52 0.44 -26.96
CA SER A 485 4.60 1.28 -27.52
C SER A 485 5.16 2.35 -26.58
N GLY A 486 5.29 2.00 -25.30
CA GLY A 486 5.87 2.83 -24.23
C GLY A 486 4.87 3.71 -23.48
N HIS A 487 3.61 3.77 -23.91
CA HIS A 487 2.57 4.61 -23.29
C HIS A 487 1.34 3.81 -22.91
N SER A 488 0.79 4.06 -21.72
CA SER A 488 -0.55 3.58 -21.40
C SER A 488 -1.25 4.48 -20.38
N LYS A 489 -2.46 4.93 -20.71
CA LYS A 489 -3.24 5.83 -19.86
C LYS A 489 -3.62 5.13 -18.55
N THR A 490 -3.16 5.70 -17.43
CA THR A 490 -3.40 5.18 -16.09
C THR A 490 -3.86 6.28 -15.15
N ILE A 491 -4.97 6.07 -14.46
CA ILE A 491 -5.53 6.98 -13.47
C ILE A 491 -5.16 6.49 -12.07
N ARG A 492 -4.46 7.33 -11.32
CA ARG A 492 -4.09 7.08 -9.92
C ARG A 492 -4.46 8.29 -9.06
N PRO A 493 -5.52 8.19 -8.23
CA PRO A 493 -5.99 9.33 -7.46
C PRO A 493 -5.02 9.74 -6.34
N ASP A 494 -4.81 11.04 -6.19
CA ASP A 494 -4.21 11.61 -4.98
C ASP A 494 -5.29 11.77 -3.90
N LYS A 495 -5.32 10.83 -2.96
CA LYS A 495 -6.30 10.75 -1.88
C LYS A 495 -6.13 11.86 -0.81
N ARG A 496 -5.07 12.69 -0.86
CA ARG A 496 -4.82 13.75 0.13
C ARG A 496 -5.52 15.07 -0.21
N ARG A 497 -5.75 15.35 -1.49
CA ARG A 497 -6.05 16.70 -1.98
C ARG A 497 -7.50 16.92 -2.44
N TRP A 498 -8.47 16.31 -1.76
CA TRP A 498 -9.89 16.40 -2.14
C TRP A 498 -10.60 17.72 -1.78
N ARG A 499 -9.86 18.79 -1.44
CA ARG A 499 -10.46 20.09 -1.04
C ARG A 499 -11.07 20.89 -2.20
N THR A 500 -10.66 20.64 -3.45
CA THR A 500 -11.22 21.28 -4.65
C THR A 500 -11.53 20.23 -5.72
N PHE A 501 -12.63 19.51 -5.54
CA PHE A 501 -12.97 18.30 -6.32
C PHE A 501 -12.91 18.52 -7.85
N LYS A 502 -13.62 19.51 -8.39
CA LYS A 502 -13.67 19.80 -9.84
C LYS A 502 -12.28 20.02 -10.46
N ARG A 503 -11.47 20.92 -9.88
CA ARG A 503 -10.11 21.22 -10.35
C ARG A 503 -9.19 20.00 -10.27
N GLN A 504 -9.32 19.19 -9.21
CA GLN A 504 -8.54 17.96 -9.03
C GLN A 504 -8.85 16.94 -10.13
N MET A 505 -10.12 16.75 -10.48
CA MET A 505 -10.52 15.81 -11.52
C MET A 505 -10.03 16.25 -12.90
N LEU A 506 -10.12 17.55 -13.22
CA LEU A 506 -9.54 18.11 -14.45
C LEU A 506 -8.03 17.93 -14.51
N ASN A 507 -7.32 18.20 -13.41
CA ASN A 507 -5.89 17.96 -13.32
C ASN A 507 -5.55 16.48 -13.50
N MET A 508 -6.30 15.58 -12.86
CA MET A 508 -6.09 14.14 -12.98
C MET A 508 -6.33 13.66 -14.41
N ARG A 509 -7.38 14.16 -15.07
CA ARG A 509 -7.67 13.90 -16.48
C ARG A 509 -6.49 14.31 -17.36
N SER A 510 -5.98 15.53 -17.21
CA SER A 510 -4.84 16.04 -17.99
C SER A 510 -3.54 15.27 -17.72
N HIS A 511 -3.19 15.01 -16.45
CA HIS A 511 -1.92 14.37 -16.10
C HIS A 511 -1.90 12.85 -16.31
N SER A 512 -3.06 12.19 -16.35
CA SER A 512 -3.14 10.73 -16.52
C SER A 512 -2.53 10.26 -17.84
N ASP A 513 -2.68 11.08 -18.89
CA ASP A 513 -2.12 10.79 -20.20
C ASP A 513 -0.61 11.06 -20.25
N THR A 514 -0.15 12.19 -19.69
CA THR A 514 1.29 12.51 -19.58
C THR A 514 2.05 11.46 -18.78
N LYS A 515 1.48 10.99 -17.66
CA LYS A 515 2.06 9.92 -16.84
C LYS A 515 1.91 8.53 -17.48
N GLY A 516 1.20 8.43 -18.60
CA GLY A 516 1.13 7.19 -19.37
C GLY A 516 2.49 6.80 -19.93
N PHE A 517 3.36 7.77 -20.20
CA PHE A 517 4.75 7.61 -20.59
C PHE A 517 5.70 8.13 -19.50
N GLU A 518 6.58 7.27 -18.98
CA GLU A 518 7.63 7.66 -18.04
C GLU A 518 8.85 6.75 -18.22
N LEU A 519 10.05 7.34 -18.25
CA LEU A 519 11.31 6.60 -18.24
C LEU A 519 11.65 6.15 -16.82
N LYS A 520 12.21 4.94 -16.71
CA LYS A 520 12.69 4.38 -15.45
C LYS A 520 13.81 5.23 -14.87
N ARG A 521 13.68 5.61 -13.59
CA ARG A 521 14.77 6.20 -12.79
C ARG A 521 15.59 5.07 -12.12
N PRO A 522 16.80 5.35 -11.59
CA PRO A 522 17.68 4.30 -11.04
C PRO A 522 17.04 3.41 -9.97
N ASN A 523 16.18 3.97 -9.11
CA ASN A 523 15.50 3.25 -8.02
C ASN A 523 14.09 2.78 -8.39
N ASP A 524 13.63 3.07 -9.61
CA ASP A 524 12.32 2.65 -10.06
C ASP A 524 12.36 1.20 -10.55
N SER A 525 11.25 0.51 -10.37
CA SER A 525 11.12 -0.87 -10.82
C SER A 525 10.88 -0.95 -12.32
N ILE A 526 11.63 -1.84 -12.96
CA ILE A 526 11.50 -2.17 -14.38
C ILE A 526 10.12 -2.73 -14.74
N TYR A 527 9.42 -3.34 -13.78
CA TYR A 527 8.08 -3.89 -13.97
C TYR A 527 6.99 -2.81 -14.04
N THR A 528 7.25 -1.60 -13.53
CA THR A 528 6.37 -0.43 -13.73
C THR A 528 6.80 0.39 -14.95
N PHE A 529 8.11 0.54 -15.14
CA PHE A 529 8.73 1.41 -16.14
C PHE A 529 9.66 0.58 -17.04
N PRO A 530 9.14 0.01 -18.12
CA PRO A 530 9.94 -0.85 -19.00
C PRO A 530 10.94 -0.06 -19.86
N CYS A 531 10.73 1.24 -20.11
CA CYS A 531 11.65 2.06 -20.88
C CYS A 531 12.78 2.65 -20.00
N PRO A 532 14.05 2.62 -20.44
CA PRO A 532 14.56 2.09 -21.71
C PRO A 532 15.02 0.63 -21.64
N ASP A 533 15.01 0.00 -20.46
CA ASP A 533 15.70 -1.28 -20.24
C ASP A 533 15.10 -2.48 -21.02
N CYS A 534 13.78 -2.50 -21.24
CA CYS A 534 13.04 -3.57 -21.92
C CYS A 534 12.50 -3.18 -23.31
N MET A 535 12.80 -1.97 -23.79
CA MET A 535 12.21 -1.43 -25.02
C MET A 535 13.23 -0.64 -25.82
N CYS A 536 13.09 -0.59 -27.14
CA CYS A 536 14.00 0.09 -28.05
C CYS A 536 13.32 1.28 -28.69
N ARG A 537 14.11 2.31 -29.02
CA ARG A 537 13.63 3.37 -29.90
C ARG A 537 13.50 2.88 -31.33
N THR A 538 12.39 3.18 -31.98
CA THR A 538 12.10 2.75 -33.36
C THR A 538 13.13 3.29 -34.37
N ASN A 539 13.68 4.48 -34.15
CA ASN A 539 14.57 5.17 -35.10
C ASN A 539 16.07 4.86 -34.93
N LYS A 540 16.48 4.03 -33.95
CA LYS A 540 17.92 3.75 -33.72
C LYS A 540 18.41 2.42 -34.32
N SER A 541 17.54 1.60 -34.90
CA SER A 541 17.95 0.30 -35.47
C SER A 541 18.52 0.37 -36.89
N GLU A 542 18.36 1.48 -37.61
CA GLU A 542 18.97 1.61 -38.96
C GLU A 542 20.41 2.14 -38.89
N ALA A 543 20.73 3.04 -37.95
CA ALA A 543 22.09 3.61 -37.85
C ALA A 543 23.12 2.68 -37.19
N ALA A 544 22.70 1.72 -36.37
CA ALA A 544 23.62 0.82 -35.67
C ALA A 544 23.98 -0.44 -36.49
N ARG A 545 23.23 -0.75 -37.56
CA ARG A 545 23.57 -1.84 -38.51
C ARG A 545 24.50 -1.39 -39.63
N SER A 546 24.69 -0.08 -39.83
CA SER A 546 25.60 0.46 -40.86
C SER A 546 26.99 0.83 -40.33
N SER A 547 27.22 0.79 -39.01
CA SER A 547 28.50 1.21 -38.40
C SER A 547 29.37 0.07 -37.87
N SER A 548 29.00 -1.20 -38.13
CA SER A 548 29.82 -2.38 -37.82
C SER A 548 30.21 -3.18 -39.06
N ALA A 549 30.06 -2.58 -40.25
CA ALA A 549 30.55 -3.10 -41.51
C ALA A 549 31.35 -1.98 -42.17
N THR A 550 32.55 -1.73 -41.65
CA THR A 550 33.66 -1.10 -42.38
C THR A 550 34.95 -1.42 -41.66
#